data_AF-A0A9D9DS49-F1
#
_entry.id   AF-A0A9D9DS49-F1
#
_cell.length_a   1.000
_cell.length_b   1.000
_cell.length_c   1.000
_cell.angle_alpha   90.00
_cell.angle_beta   90.00
_cell.angle_gamma   90.00
#
_symmetry.space_group_name_H-M   'P 1'
#
loop_
_entity.id
_entity.type
_entity.pdbx_description
1 polymer ?
#
loop_
_entity_poly.entity_id
_entity_poly.type
_entity_poly.pdbx_seq_one_letter_code
_entity_poly.pdbx_strand_id
1 'polypeptide(L)' 'MDIQDKRDIIKESGKLCLDLGKLVFAGLIIAGLVKMDFEAGSLIYIGIVAVAVLFFTGFMFLILATKKKGK' A
#
# COMPACT_ATOMS: atom_id res chain seq x y z
N MET A 1 -4.33 7.04 26.71
CA MET A 1 -3.58 6.55 25.53
C MET A 1 -2.61 7.63 25.12
N ASP A 2 -1.33 7.37 25.32
CA ASP A 2 -0.24 8.33 25.17
C ASP A 2 -0.06 8.73 23.69
N ILE A 3 0.29 9.99 23.43
CA ILE A 3 0.43 10.52 22.06
C ILE A 3 1.55 9.79 21.31
N GLN A 4 2.49 9.17 22.04
CA GLN A 4 3.54 8.33 21.47
C GLN A 4 2.99 7.00 20.95
N ASP A 5 2.18 6.30 21.76
CA ASP A 5 1.52 5.03 21.40
C ASP A 5 0.70 5.18 20.11
N LYS A 6 -0.09 6.27 20.01
CA LYS A 6 -0.86 6.56 18.80
C LYS A 6 0.00 6.76 17.56
N ARG A 7 1.22 7.30 17.68
CA ARG A 7 2.14 7.51 16.55
C ARG A 7 2.86 6.23 16.14
N ASP A 8 3.25 5.39 17.10
CA ASP A 8 3.85 4.10 16.79
C ASP A 8 2.86 3.19 16.04
N ILE A 9 1.59 3.17 16.46
CA ILE A 9 0.53 2.46 15.74
C ILE A 9 0.34 3.01 14.32
N ILE A 10 0.36 4.33 14.14
CA ILE A 10 0.26 4.95 12.80
C ILE A 10 1.50 4.59 11.95
N LYS A 11 2.69 4.60 12.54
CA LYS A 11 3.90 4.26 11.81
C LYS A 11 3.91 2.79 11.38
N GLU A 12 3.46 1.90 12.26
CA GLU A 12 3.37 0.47 12.00
C GLU A 12 2.31 0.15 10.95
N SER A 13 1.13 0.78 11.03
CA SER A 13 0.08 0.53 10.01
C SER A 13 0.44 1.12 8.65
N GLY A 14 1.22 2.21 8.60
CA GLY A 14 1.74 2.77 7.34
C GLY A 14 2.76 1.84 6.69
N LYS A 15 3.61 1.22 7.51
CA LYS A 15 4.57 0.21 7.06
C LYS A 15 3.86 -1.05 6.55
N LEU A 16 2.83 -1.50 7.27
CA LEU A 16 1.99 -2.65 6.90
C LEU A 16 1.21 -2.39 5.60
N CYS A 17 0.66 -1.19 5.44
CA CYS A 17 -0.02 -0.76 4.22
C CYS A 17 0.93 -0.76 2.99
N LEU A 18 2.17 -0.30 3.16
CA LEU A 18 3.20 -0.33 2.12
C LEU A 18 3.63 -1.78 1.80
N ASP A 19 3.68 -2.65 2.81
CA ASP A 19 3.98 -4.08 2.63
C ASP A 19 2.87 -4.81 1.87
N LEU A 20 1.61 -4.56 2.21
CA LEU A 20 0.44 -5.01 1.45
C LEU A 20 0.49 -4.49 0.00
N GLY A 21 0.93 -3.26 -0.22
CA GLY A 21 1.15 -2.69 -1.56
C GLY A 21 2.10 -3.54 -2.41
N LYS A 22 3.23 -3.96 -1.82
CA LYS A 22 4.19 -4.86 -2.49
C LYS A 22 3.62 -6.25 -2.71
N LEU A 23 2.85 -6.77 -1.76
CA LEU A 23 2.21 -8.08 -1.88
C LEU A 23 1.19 -8.11 -3.04
N VAL A 24 0.36 -7.08 -3.17
CA VAL A 24 -0.59 -6.93 -4.28
C VAL A 24 0.14 -6.76 -5.61
N PHE A 25 1.24 -6.01 -5.65
CA PHE A 25 2.05 -5.85 -6.86
C PHE A 25 2.69 -7.18 -7.32
N ALA A 26 3.22 -7.98 -6.39
CA ALA A 26 3.73 -9.31 -6.68
C ALA A 26 2.63 -10.25 -7.20
N GLY A 27 1.45 -10.22 -6.57
CA GLY A 27 0.28 -10.96 -7.03
C GLY A 27 -0.18 -10.57 -8.43
N LEU A 28 -0.13 -9.28 -8.78
CA LEU A 28 -0.47 -8.77 -10.10
C LEU A 28 0.48 -9.28 -11.20
N ILE A 29 1.80 -9.31 -10.92
CA ILE A 29 2.79 -9.83 -11.86
C ILE A 29 2.57 -11.34 -12.09
N ILE A 30 2.31 -12.10 -11.02
CA ILE A 30 2.03 -13.54 -11.13
C ILE A 30 0.73 -13.78 -11.91
N ALA A 31 -0.32 -12.99 -11.64
CA ALA A 31 -1.59 -13.08 -12.36
C ALA A 31 -1.47 -12.67 -13.84
N GLY A 32 -0.52 -11.81 -14.20
CA GLY A 32 -0.23 -11.48 -15.60
C GLY A 32 0.62 -12.53 -16.32
N LEU A 33 1.52 -13.22 -15.59
CA LEU A 33 2.35 -14.30 -16.12
C LEU A 33 1.58 -15.60 -16.31
N VAL A 34 0.69 -15.93 -15.37
CA VAL A 34 -0.30 -16.98 -15.55
C VAL A 34 -1.31 -16.43 -16.55
N LYS A 35 -1.25 -16.87 -17.81
CA LYS A 35 -2.27 -16.57 -18.83
C LYS A 35 -3.64 -17.12 -18.41
N MET A 36 -4.25 -16.54 -17.38
CA MET A 36 -5.65 -16.77 -17.09
C MET A 36 -6.44 -16.08 -18.20
N ASP A 37 -7.33 -16.81 -18.86
CA ASP A 37 -8.26 -16.37 -19.92
C ASP A 37 -9.24 -15.24 -19.51
N PHE A 38 -8.91 -14.46 -18.49
CA PHE A 38 -9.57 -13.20 -18.23
C PHE A 38 -9.02 -12.13 -19.18
N GLU A 39 -9.83 -11.13 -19.46
CA GLU A 39 -9.48 -9.96 -20.27
C GLU A 39 -8.31 -9.23 -19.58
N ALA A 40 -7.08 -9.67 -19.87
CA ALA A 40 -5.88 -9.39 -19.10
C ALA A 40 -5.62 -7.88 -18.93
N GLY A 41 -6.09 -7.08 -19.89
CA GLY A 41 -6.05 -5.62 -19.81
C GLY A 41 -6.84 -5.04 -18.62
N SER A 42 -8.03 -5.57 -18.32
CA SER A 42 -8.87 -5.08 -17.22
C SER A 42 -8.29 -5.45 -15.85
N LEU A 43 -7.80 -6.69 -15.71
CA LEU A 43 -7.22 -7.17 -14.45
C LEU A 43 -5.91 -6.45 -14.11
N ILE A 44 -5.07 -6.20 -15.13
CA ILE A 44 -3.84 -5.41 -14.96
C ILE A 44 -4.16 -3.96 -14.61
N TYR A 45 -5.14 -3.34 -15.28
CA TYR A 45 -5.54 -1.97 -14.98
C TYR A 45 -6.03 -1.80 -13.54
N ILE A 46 -6.94 -2.68 -13.08
CA ILE A 46 -7.45 -2.67 -11.71
C ILE A 46 -6.32 -2.93 -10.70
N GLY A 47 -5.41 -3.86 -10.99
CA GLY A 47 -4.28 -4.13 -10.12
C GLY A 47 -3.31 -2.95 -9.98
N ILE A 48 -3.00 -2.26 -11.09
CA ILE A 48 -2.15 -1.07 -11.06
C ILE A 48 -2.84 0.05 -10.25
N VAL A 49 -4.14 0.26 -10.45
CA VAL A 49 -4.91 1.26 -9.68
C VAL A 49 -4.91 0.90 -8.19
N ALA A 50 -5.14 -0.37 -7.84
CA ALA A 50 -5.14 -0.83 -6.46
C ALA A 50 -3.76 -0.62 -5.79
N VAL A 51 -2.67 -0.95 -6.48
CA VAL A 51 -1.30 -0.71 -5.99
C VAL A 51 -1.03 0.79 -5.83
N ALA A 52 -1.43 1.62 -6.79
CA ALA A 52 -1.25 3.07 -6.71
C ALA A 52 -1.98 3.66 -5.50
N VAL A 53 -3.24 3.27 -5.26
CA VAL A 53 -4.04 3.73 -4.11
C VAL A 53 -3.44 3.26 -2.78
N LEU A 54 -2.98 2.00 -2.71
CA LEU A 54 -2.41 1.43 -1.51
C LEU A 54 -1.03 2.04 -1.19
N PHE A 55 -0.23 2.32 -2.22
CA PHE A 55 1.04 3.02 -2.09
C PHE A 55 0.83 4.48 -1.66
N PHE A 56 -0.13 5.18 -2.26
CA PHE A 56 -0.45 6.56 -1.90
C PHE A 56 -1.00 6.67 -0.48
N THR A 57 -1.87 5.74 -0.08
CA THR A 57 -2.41 5.64 1.29
C THR A 57 -1.32 5.35 2.31
N GLY A 58 -0.47 4.35 2.04
CA GLY A 58 0.66 4.00 2.91
C GLY A 58 1.66 5.15 3.04
N PHE A 59 1.92 5.86 1.94
CA PHE A 59 2.81 7.02 1.92
C PHE A 59 2.23 8.23 2.67
N MET A 60 0.93 8.53 2.49
CA MET A 60 0.23 9.56 3.27
C MET A 60 0.27 9.27 4.77
N PHE A 61 0.05 8.02 5.15
CA PHE A 61 0.05 7.61 6.56
C PHE A 61 1.44 7.67 7.18
N LEU A 62 2.48 7.33 6.41
CA LEU A 62 3.88 7.46 6.81
C LEU A 62 4.34 8.92 6.92
N ILE A 63 3.88 9.79 6.01
CA ILE A 63 4.08 11.24 6.09
C ILE A 63 3.38 11.81 7.31
N LEU A 64 2.13 11.43 7.58
CA LEU A 64 1.37 11.90 8.74
C LEU A 64 2.06 11.50 10.06
N ALA A 65 2.63 10.29 10.12
CA ALA A 65 3.45 9.83 11.23
C ALA A 65 4.73 10.66 11.41
N THR A 66 5.34 11.13 10.31
CA THR A 66 6.57 11.92 10.29
C THR A 66 6.34 13.41 10.55
N LYS A 67 5.18 13.98 10.17
CA LYS A 67 4.91 15.43 10.18
C LYS A 67 4.87 16.06 11.58
N LYS A 68 4.86 15.28 12.66
CA LYS A 68 4.94 15.79 14.05
C LYS A 68 6.34 15.64 14.68
N LYS A 69 7.39 15.71 13.85
CA LYS A 69 8.79 15.93 14.26
C LYS A 69 9.29 17.33 13.88
N GLY A 70 8.38 18.28 13.71
CA GLY A 70 8.70 19.69 13.48
C GLY A 70 8.02 20.55 14.54
N LYS A 71 8.76 20.80 15.63
CA LYS A 71 8.48 21.71 16.76
C LYS A 71 7.20 21.44 17.56
#